data_AF-L9X2K7-F1
#
_entry.id   AF-L9X2K7-F1
#
_cell.length_a   1.000
_cell.length_b   1.000
_cell.length_c   1.000
_cell.angle_alpha   90.00
_cell.angle_beta   90.00
_cell.angle_gamma   90.00
#
_symmetry.space_group_name_H-M   'P 1'
#
loop_
_entity.id
_entity.type
_entity.pdbx_description
1 polymer ?
#
loop_
_entity_poly.entity_id
_entity_poly.type
_entity_poly.pdbx_seq_one_letter_code
_entity_poly.pdbx_strand_id
1 'polypeptide(L)'
;MPAGTDYTIWNDGDEPVRTEIELSPALEIHRLFETLFGLARQGKTNGWGLPGPLQLAVLADAYREEFALAALPVGLQRGLAAATAPVGRLAGYRARYDRFAVER
;
A
#
# COMPACT_ATOMS: atom_id res chain seq x y z
N MET A 1 -12.98 -12.26 -4.67
CA MET A 1 -13.89 -11.12 -4.92
C MET A 1 -13.79 -10.69 -6.37
N PRO A 2 -14.83 -10.13 -7.01
CA PRO A 2 -14.73 -9.57 -8.35
C PRO A 2 -13.74 -8.41 -8.42
N ALA A 3 -13.16 -8.17 -9.59
CA ALA A 3 -12.30 -7.00 -9.82
C ALA A 3 -13.08 -5.69 -9.61
N GLY A 4 -12.44 -4.70 -8.98
CA GLY A 4 -13.06 -3.39 -8.70
C GLY A 4 -14.09 -3.39 -7.57
N THR A 5 -14.21 -4.49 -6.82
CA THR A 5 -15.03 -4.50 -5.59
C THR A 5 -14.23 -3.89 -4.45
N ASP A 6 -14.79 -2.90 -3.78
CA ASP A 6 -14.21 -2.34 -2.56
C ASP A 6 -14.16 -3.41 -1.46
N TYR A 7 -13.01 -3.54 -0.81
CA TYR A 7 -12.85 -4.46 0.30
C TYR A 7 -11.90 -3.89 1.35
N THR A 8 -12.06 -4.38 2.57
CA THR A 8 -11.17 -4.09 3.70
C THR A 8 -10.95 -5.37 4.46
N ILE A 9 -9.70 -5.59 4.86
CA ILE A 9 -9.34 -6.71 5.73
C ILE A 9 -9.00 -6.09 7.08
N TRP A 10 -9.73 -6.51 8.11
CA TRP A 10 -9.57 -6.00 9.46
C TRP A 10 -9.69 -7.15 10.47
N ASN A 11 -8.85 -7.11 11.51
CA ASN A 11 -9.02 -7.96 12.68
C ASN A 11 -9.86 -7.21 13.71
N ASP A 12 -11.13 -7.57 13.84
CA ASP A 12 -12.06 -6.94 14.78
C ASP A 12 -11.99 -7.55 16.21
N GLY A 13 -11.03 -8.44 16.45
CA GLY A 13 -10.79 -9.05 17.75
C GLY A 13 -9.52 -8.55 18.43
N ASP A 14 -9.44 -8.75 19.74
CA ASP A 14 -8.28 -8.40 20.57
C ASP A 14 -7.15 -9.44 20.51
N GLU A 15 -7.41 -10.59 19.89
CA GLU A 15 -6.44 -11.67 19.71
C GLU A 15 -5.84 -11.66 18.30
N PRO A 16 -4.56 -12.07 18.14
CA PRO A 16 -3.96 -12.21 16.81
C PRO A 16 -4.73 -13.19 15.92
N VAL A 17 -5.03 -12.77 14.69
CA VAL A 17 -5.64 -13.63 13.66
C VAL A 17 -4.63 -13.96 12.56
N ARG A 18 -4.73 -15.16 11.99
CA ARG A 18 -4.02 -15.54 10.77
C ARG A 18 -5.03 -15.61 9.62
N THR A 19 -4.74 -14.91 8.54
CA THR A 19 -5.55 -14.92 7.32
C THR A 19 -4.69 -15.32 6.14
N GLU A 20 -5.23 -16.16 5.27
CA GLU A 20 -4.61 -16.54 4.00
C GLU A 20 -5.44 -15.93 2.87
N ILE A 21 -4.77 -15.21 1.96
CA ILE A 21 -5.41 -14.46 0.88
C ILE A 21 -4.75 -14.87 -0.43
N GLU A 22 -5.56 -15.34 -1.36
CA GLU A 22 -5.14 -15.62 -2.73
C GLU A 22 -5.58 -14.48 -3.66
N LEU A 23 -4.64 -13.97 -4.45
CA LEU A 23 -4.85 -12.87 -5.39
C LEU A 23 -4.45 -13.33 -6.79
N SER A 24 -5.35 -13.15 -7.76
CA SER A 24 -5.09 -13.44 -9.17
C SER A 24 -5.74 -12.39 -10.08
N PRO A 25 -4.99 -11.76 -11.00
CA PRO A 25 -3.53 -11.83 -11.13
C PRO A 25 -2.84 -11.16 -9.92
N ALA A 26 -1.69 -11.68 -9.50
CA ALA A 26 -0.98 -11.16 -8.32
C ALA A 26 -0.20 -9.85 -8.58
N LEU A 27 0.15 -9.55 -9.84
CA LEU A 27 0.99 -8.41 -10.23
C LEU A 27 2.19 -8.24 -9.26
N GLU A 28 2.44 -7.02 -8.78
CA GLU A 28 3.52 -6.71 -7.85
C GLU A 28 3.03 -6.51 -6.41
N ILE A 29 1.83 -7.01 -6.05
CA ILE A 29 1.18 -6.77 -4.75
C ILE A 29 2.06 -7.19 -3.56
N HIS A 30 2.87 -8.24 -3.72
CA HIS A 30 3.79 -8.71 -2.68
C HIS A 30 4.78 -7.62 -2.25
N ARG A 31 5.29 -6.81 -3.20
CA ARG A 31 6.27 -5.73 -2.92
C ARG A 31 5.62 -4.53 -2.23
N LEU A 32 4.34 -4.27 -2.54
CA LEU A 32 3.54 -3.30 -1.79
C LEU A 32 3.44 -3.73 -0.33
N PHE A 33 3.08 -4.98 -0.07
CA PHE A 33 2.94 -5.51 1.29
C PHE A 33 4.26 -5.56 2.05
N GLU A 34 5.37 -5.96 1.42
CA GLU A 34 6.71 -5.87 2.03
C GLU A 34 6.99 -4.46 2.57
N THR A 35 6.70 -3.44 1.75
CA THR A 35 6.92 -2.05 2.15
C THR A 35 5.96 -1.59 3.23
N LEU A 36 4.66 -1.89 3.10
CA LEU A 36 3.65 -1.52 4.11
C LEU A 36 3.93 -2.19 5.46
N PHE A 37 4.22 -3.48 5.48
CA PHE A 37 4.55 -4.21 6.71
C PHE A 37 5.88 -3.75 7.30
N GLY A 38 6.88 -3.47 6.46
CA GLY A 38 8.14 -2.88 6.91
C GLY A 38 7.95 -1.51 7.57
N LEU A 39 7.10 -0.65 7.01
CA LEU A 39 6.74 0.65 7.59
C LEU A 39 5.92 0.50 8.89
N ALA A 40 4.97 -0.43 8.93
CA ALA A 40 4.15 -0.70 10.11
C ALA A 40 5.01 -1.18 11.29
N ARG A 41 5.97 -2.09 11.05
CA ARG A 41 6.95 -2.52 12.07
C ARG A 41 7.82 -1.38 12.60
N GLN A 42 7.97 -0.29 11.84
CA GLN A 42 8.67 0.93 12.26
C GLN A 42 7.75 1.99 12.88
N GLY A 43 6.46 1.70 13.08
CA GLY A 43 5.49 2.67 13.59
C GLY A 43 5.22 3.83 12.62
N LYS A 44 5.47 3.64 11.31
CA LYS A 44 5.31 4.67 10.27
C LYS A 44 3.96 4.60 9.55
N THR A 45 3.02 3.86 10.10
CA THR A 45 1.64 3.76 9.62
C THR A 45 0.67 4.18 10.71
N ASN A 46 -0.50 4.68 10.32
CA ASN A 46 -1.60 4.93 11.24
C ASN A 46 -2.36 3.63 11.58
N GLY A 47 -3.44 3.74 12.37
CA GLY A 47 -4.29 2.60 12.74
C GLY A 47 -4.97 1.88 11.57
N TRP A 48 -5.01 2.50 10.39
CA TRP A 48 -5.51 1.89 9.15
C TRP A 48 -4.41 1.24 8.31
N GLY A 49 -3.17 1.16 8.82
CA GLY A 49 -2.03 0.64 8.08
C GLY A 49 -1.51 1.57 6.98
N LEU A 50 -1.99 2.82 6.92
CA LEU A 50 -1.58 3.79 5.90
C LEU A 50 -0.35 4.60 6.36
N PRO A 51 0.68 4.75 5.51
CA PRO A 51 1.81 5.61 5.82
C PRO A 51 1.48 7.10 5.64
N GLY A 52 2.42 7.97 6.00
CA GLY A 52 2.28 9.42 5.79
C GLY A 52 2.09 9.81 4.30
N PRO A 53 1.54 11.01 4.03
CA PRO A 53 0.98 11.37 2.72
C PRO A 53 2.00 11.31 1.56
N LEU A 54 3.25 11.73 1.78
CA LEU A 54 4.29 11.66 0.74
C LEU A 54 4.71 10.22 0.42
N GLN A 55 4.81 9.36 1.43
CA GLN A 55 5.09 7.94 1.23
C GLN A 55 3.89 7.25 0.55
N LEU A 56 2.67 7.61 0.94
CA LEU A 56 1.45 7.10 0.32
C LEU A 56 1.35 7.50 -1.15
N ALA A 57 1.68 8.75 -1.50
CA ALA A 57 1.73 9.21 -2.89
C ALA A 57 2.72 8.38 -3.73
N VAL A 58 3.92 8.11 -3.20
CA VAL A 58 4.93 7.28 -3.88
C VAL A 58 4.45 5.84 -4.08
N LEU A 59 3.75 5.26 -3.10
CA LEU A 59 3.18 3.92 -3.23
C LEU A 59 2.02 3.89 -4.22
N ALA A 60 1.10 4.86 -4.15
CA ALA A 60 -0.06 4.93 -5.03
C ALA A 60 0.31 5.18 -6.50
N ASP A 61 1.41 5.89 -6.76
CA ASP A 61 1.94 6.09 -8.10
C ASP A 61 2.63 4.82 -8.64
N ALA A 62 3.42 4.14 -7.81
CA ALA A 62 4.17 2.94 -8.20
C ALA A 62 3.30 1.69 -8.34
N TYR A 63 2.27 1.56 -7.50
CA TYR A 63 1.38 0.39 -7.42
C TYR A 63 -0.08 0.75 -7.77
N ARG A 64 -0.24 1.58 -8.80
CA ARG A 64 -1.54 2.13 -9.25
C ARG A 64 -2.49 1.08 -9.84
N GLU A 65 -2.00 -0.13 -10.11
CA GLU A 65 -2.77 -1.26 -10.67
C GLU A 65 -3.15 -2.26 -9.55
N GLU A 66 -2.48 -2.17 -8.41
CA GLU A 66 -2.54 -3.10 -7.30
C GLU A 66 -3.49 -2.63 -6.20
N PHE A 67 -3.55 -1.32 -5.92
CA PHE A 67 -4.49 -0.78 -4.94
C PHE A 67 -5.00 0.62 -5.26
N ALA A 68 -6.19 0.91 -4.74
CA ALA A 68 -6.79 2.23 -4.71
C ALA A 68 -7.52 2.41 -3.37
N LEU A 69 -7.60 3.64 -2.87
CA LEU A 69 -8.37 3.98 -1.69
C LEU A 69 -9.85 4.09 -2.06
N ALA A 70 -10.73 3.35 -1.40
CA ALA A 70 -12.17 3.35 -1.72
C ALA A 70 -12.83 4.75 -1.62
N ALA A 71 -12.28 5.65 -0.81
CA ALA A 71 -12.88 6.96 -0.54
C ALA A 71 -12.85 7.96 -1.70
N LEU A 72 -12.06 7.72 -2.75
CA LEU A 72 -11.86 8.69 -3.86
C LEU A 72 -12.05 8.01 -5.22
N PRO A 73 -12.54 8.72 -6.26
CA PRO A 73 -12.54 8.20 -7.62
C PRO A 73 -11.12 7.83 -8.09
N VAL A 74 -10.95 6.66 -8.70
CA VAL A 74 -9.63 6.12 -9.10
C VAL A 74 -8.84 7.08 -9.98
N GLY A 75 -9.50 7.77 -10.92
CA GLY A 75 -8.84 8.76 -11.79
C GLY A 75 -8.24 9.94 -11.01
N LEU A 76 -8.94 10.43 -9.99
CA LEU A 76 -8.46 11.51 -9.13
C LEU A 76 -7.27 11.05 -8.29
N GLN A 77 -7.33 9.85 -7.72
CA GLN A 77 -6.22 9.28 -6.95
C GLN A 77 -4.95 9.16 -7.79
N ARG A 78 -5.07 8.65 -9.02
CA ARG A 78 -3.95 8.52 -9.94
C ARG A 78 -3.35 9.86 -10.33
N GLY A 79 -4.20 10.86 -10.60
CA GLY A 79 -3.75 12.22 -10.90
C GLY A 79 -2.98 12.85 -9.73
N LEU A 80 -3.53 12.76 -8.51
CA LEU A 80 -2.88 13.28 -7.30
C LEU A 80 -1.56 12.55 -7.01
N ALA A 81 -1.54 11.22 -7.11
CA ALA A 81 -0.33 10.42 -6.90
C ALA A 81 0.75 10.79 -7.92
N ALA A 82 0.42 10.85 -9.21
CA ALA A 82 1.38 11.21 -10.26
C ALA A 82 1.97 12.63 -10.05
N ALA A 83 1.15 13.58 -9.58
CA ALA A 83 1.59 14.95 -9.32
C ALA A 83 2.48 15.06 -8.07
N THR A 84 2.23 14.27 -7.03
CA THR A 84 2.87 14.42 -5.71
C THR A 84 3.98 13.40 -5.42
N ALA A 85 3.98 12.25 -6.10
CA ALA A 85 5.00 11.23 -5.95
C ALA A 85 6.44 11.72 -6.27
N PRO A 86 6.68 12.59 -7.27
CA PRO A 86 8.02 13.16 -7.50
C PRO A 86 8.54 13.91 -6.26
N VAL A 87 7.68 14.68 -5.59
CA VAL A 87 8.04 15.37 -4.34
C VAL A 87 8.40 14.38 -3.25
N GLY A 88 7.62 13.30 -3.09
CA GLY A 88 7.95 12.22 -2.16
C GLY A 88 9.28 11.54 -2.48
N ARG A 89 9.56 11.27 -3.76
CA ARG A 89 10.83 10.68 -4.21
C ARG A 89 12.02 11.61 -3.95
N LEU A 90 11.86 12.91 -4.17
CA LEU A 90 12.87 13.92 -3.85
C LEU A 90 13.12 14.03 -2.34
N ALA A 91 12.07 13.87 -1.53
CA ALA A 91 12.16 13.81 -0.06
C ALA A 91 12.75 12.48 0.46
N GLY A 92 13.15 11.56 -0.43
CA GLY A 92 13.81 10.30 -0.07
C GLY A 92 12.88 9.11 0.13
N TYR A 93 11.57 9.27 -0.03
CA TYR A 93 10.63 8.15 0.01
C TYR A 93 10.79 7.26 -1.22
N ARG A 94 10.58 5.95 -1.03
CA ARG A 94 10.69 4.92 -2.06
C ARG A 94 9.49 4.00 -2.01
N ALA A 95 9.11 3.47 -3.17
CA ALA A 95 8.05 2.47 -3.28
C ALA A 95 8.52 1.07 -2.83
N ARG A 96 9.84 0.86 -2.78
CA ARG A 96 10.48 -0.35 -2.30
C ARG A 96 11.70 0.03 -1.46
N TYR A 97 11.91 -0.69 -0.37
CA TYR A 97 13.13 -0.62 0.42
C TYR A 97 13.70 -2.04 0.56
N ASP A 98 14.92 -2.27 0.10
CA ASP A 98 15.51 -3.61 0.08
C ASP A 98 15.61 -4.26 1.46
N ARG A 99 15.76 -3.45 2.51
CA ARG A 99 15.72 -3.90 3.91
C ARG A 99 14.39 -4.55 4.35
N PHE A 100 13.32 -4.39 3.56
CA PHE A 100 12.01 -4.99 3.82
C PHE A 100 11.71 -6.17 2.88
N ALA A 101 12.57 -6.41 1.88
CA ALA A 101 12.40 -7.53 0.98
C ALA A 101 12.54 -8.83 1.77
N VAL A 102 11.60 -9.75 1.57
CA VAL A 102 11.73 -11.10 2.13
C VAL A 102 12.62 -11.89 1.16
N GLU A 103 13.66 -12.55 1.67
CA GLU A 103 14.46 -13.47 0.86
C GLU A 103 13.55 -14.55 0.28
N ARG A 104 13.64 -14.77 -1.03
CA ARG A 104 12.89 -15.82 -1.74
C ARG A 104 13.58 -17.16 -1.61
#